data_AF-A0A958XD10-F1
#
_entry.id   AF-A0A958XD10-F1
#
_cell.length_a   1.000
_cell.length_b   1.000
_cell.length_c   1.000
_cell.angle_alpha   90.00
_cell.angle_beta   90.00
_cell.angle_gamma   90.00
#
_symmetry.space_group_name_H-M   'P 1'
#
loop_
_entity.id
_entity.type
_entity.pdbx_description
1 polymer ?
#
loop_
_entity_poly.entity_id
_entity_poly.type
_entity_poly.pdbx_seq_one_letter_code
_entity_poly.pdbx_strand_id
1 'polypeptide(L)'
;MARSTRNQALLQFGLFCGILLFANILANTFYTHLDLTEEKRFTLTRPTREMLHGLKDRIYIEVLLEGEFPAGLKRLQRATREMLDDFRSESGYVEYQFEDPTQGTLEEVNERRKALAEQGIIPINLRVAEQGQSTQKIIYPEAVVYYGSRRIP
;
A
#
# COMPACT_ATOMS: atom_id res chain seq x y z
N MET A 1 56.79 -9.50 20.51
CA MET A 1 56.79 -8.67 19.29
C MET A 1 55.71 -7.62 19.44
N ALA A 2 56.08 -6.35 19.67
CA ALA A 2 55.12 -5.26 19.76
C ALA A 2 54.54 -4.99 18.37
N ARG A 3 53.23 -5.21 18.16
CA ARG A 3 52.57 -4.76 16.93
C ARG A 3 52.76 -3.26 16.83
N SER A 4 53.27 -2.77 15.68
CA SER A 4 53.34 -1.35 15.37
C SER A 4 51.97 -0.72 15.58
N THR A 5 51.88 0.32 16.41
CA THR A 5 50.64 1.05 16.75
C THR A 5 49.86 1.49 15.51
N ARG A 6 50.58 1.80 14.42
CA ARG A 6 50.01 2.14 13.10
C ARG A 6 49.29 0.95 12.46
N ASN A 7 49.87 -0.24 12.49
CA ASN A 7 49.25 -1.43 11.90
C ASN A 7 48.03 -1.87 12.70
N GLN A 8 48.05 -1.69 14.03
CA GLN A 8 46.91 -1.95 14.88
C GLN A 8 45.76 -0.96 14.63
N ALA A 9 46.07 0.33 14.45
CA ALA A 9 45.08 1.34 14.08
C ALA A 9 44.43 1.08 12.71
N LEU A 10 45.23 0.68 11.70
CA LEU A 10 44.70 0.31 10.38
C LEU A 10 43.80 -0.92 10.44
N LEU A 11 44.16 -1.92 11.25
CA LEU A 11 43.34 -3.12 11.47
C LEU A 11 42.01 -2.79 12.17
N GLN A 12 42.06 -1.94 13.20
CA GLN A 12 40.85 -1.46 13.91
C GLN A 12 39.95 -0.63 13.00
N PHE A 13 40.53 0.28 12.20
CA PHE A 13 39.79 1.08 11.23
C PHE A 13 39.14 0.21 10.15
N GLY A 14 39.88 -0.75 9.59
CA GLY A 14 39.35 -1.71 8.64
C GLY A 14 38.21 -2.56 9.22
N LEU A 15 38.36 -3.02 10.47
CA LEU A 15 37.31 -3.75 11.18
C LEU A 15 36.05 -2.89 11.38
N PHE A 16 36.22 -1.64 11.81
CA PHE A 16 35.11 -0.71 12.00
C PHE A 16 34.35 -0.45 10.69
N CYS A 17 35.08 -0.15 9.60
CA CYS A 17 34.48 0.00 8.27
C CYS A 17 33.78 -1.28 7.81
N GLY A 18 34.38 -2.45 8.06
CA GLY A 18 33.77 -3.75 7.75
C GLY A 18 32.47 -4.00 8.51
N ILE A 19 32.42 -3.65 9.81
CA ILE A 19 31.20 -3.74 10.64
C ILE A 19 30.12 -2.80 10.10
N LEU A 20 30.46 -1.54 9.77
CA LEU A 20 29.50 -0.59 9.23
C LEU A 20 28.93 -1.06 7.88
N LEU A 21 29.78 -1.59 7.00
CA LEU A 21 29.35 -2.14 5.72
C LEU A 21 28.41 -3.34 5.92
N PHE A 22 28.77 -4.25 6.81
CA PHE A 22 27.94 -5.42 7.13
C PHE A 22 26.60 -5.04 7.76
N ALA A 23 26.62 -4.09 8.70
CA ALA A 23 25.40 -3.55 9.31
C ALA A 23 24.50 -2.86 8.28
N ASN A 24 25.06 -2.14 7.31
CA ASN A 24 24.30 -1.51 6.23
C ASN A 24 23.61 -2.55 5.33
N ILE A 25 24.31 -3.63 4.96
CA ILE A 25 23.74 -4.74 4.19
C ILE A 25 22.60 -5.41 4.97
N LEU A 26 22.82 -5.70 6.27
CA LEU A 26 21.78 -6.27 7.13
C LEU A 26 20.57 -5.34 7.28
N ALA A 27 20.78 -4.04 7.50
CA ALA A 27 19.72 -3.06 7.63
C ALA A 27 18.88 -2.94 6.34
N ASN A 28 19.51 -3.08 5.17
CA ASN A 28 18.81 -3.09 3.89
C ASN A 28 18.01 -4.39 3.66
N THR A 29 18.38 -5.49 4.32
CA THR A 29 17.70 -6.79 4.19
C THR A 29 16.56 -6.94 5.19
N PHE A 30 16.72 -6.39 6.40
CA PHE A 30 15.73 -6.43 7.48
C PHE A 30 14.99 -5.09 7.63
N TYR A 31 14.37 -4.62 6.55
CA TYR A 31 13.53 -3.43 6.60
C TYR A 31 12.22 -3.76 7.34
N THR A 32 12.21 -3.60 8.66
CA THR A 32 11.01 -3.78 9.48
C THR A 32 10.40 -2.42 9.81
N HIS A 33 9.11 -2.25 9.53
CA HIS A 33 8.37 -1.07 9.99
C HIS A 33 7.94 -1.29 11.44
N LEU A 34 8.57 -0.59 12.37
CA LEU A 34 8.13 -0.57 13.77
C LEU A 34 7.04 0.47 13.94
N ASP A 35 5.83 0.01 14.24
CA ASP A 35 4.75 0.91 14.66
C ASP A 35 5.03 1.41 16.08
N LEU A 36 5.37 2.69 16.21
CA LEU A 36 5.68 3.34 17.48
C LEU A 36 4.44 3.94 18.16
N THR A 37 3.25 3.75 17.61
CA THR A 37 2.03 4.18 18.27
C THR A 37 1.71 3.26 19.45
N GLU A 38 1.20 3.85 20.52
CA GLU A 38 0.82 3.15 21.74
C GLU A 38 -0.19 2.03 21.46
N GLU A 39 -1.17 2.33 20.59
CA GLU A 39 -2.25 1.42 20.22
C GLU A 39 -1.95 0.56 18.98
N LYS A 40 -0.75 0.64 18.40
CA LYS A 40 -0.37 -0.13 17.21
C LYS A 40 -1.31 0.08 16.00
N ARG A 41 -1.72 1.33 15.74
CA ARG A 41 -2.73 1.69 14.72
C ARG A 41 -2.28 1.49 13.27
N PHE A 42 -1.01 1.25 13.05
CA PHE A 42 -0.38 1.04 11.74
C PHE A 42 0.19 -0.38 11.59
N THR A 43 -0.20 -1.32 12.46
CA THR A 43 0.13 -2.74 12.32
C THR A 43 -1.11 -3.59 12.49
N LEU A 44 -1.11 -4.75 11.84
CA LEU A 44 -2.25 -5.66 11.93
C LEU A 44 -2.44 -6.18 13.35
N THR A 45 -3.69 -6.33 13.76
CA THR A 45 -4.00 -6.99 15.04
C THR A 45 -3.74 -8.50 14.92
N ARG A 46 -3.51 -9.16 16.05
CA ARG A 46 -3.34 -10.62 16.07
C ARG A 46 -4.55 -11.37 15.47
N PRO A 47 -5.81 -11.04 15.83
CA PRO A 47 -6.98 -11.65 15.18
C PRO A 47 -7.01 -11.47 13.66
N THR A 48 -6.63 -10.29 13.16
CA THR A 48 -6.56 -10.05 11.70
C THR A 48 -5.54 -10.95 11.02
N ARG A 49 -4.33 -11.10 11.59
CA ARG A 49 -3.32 -12.03 11.06
C ARG A 49 -3.81 -13.48 11.06
N GLU A 50 -4.40 -13.93 12.16
CA GLU A 50 -4.95 -15.28 12.27
C GLU A 50 -6.06 -15.53 11.24
N MET A 51 -6.92 -14.54 10.99
CA MET A 51 -7.93 -14.60 9.93
C MET A 51 -7.30 -14.71 8.53
N LEU A 52 -6.29 -13.90 8.23
CA LEU A 52 -5.60 -13.89 6.93
C LEU A 52 -4.84 -15.20 6.66
N HIS A 53 -4.19 -15.76 7.68
CA HIS A 53 -3.57 -17.10 7.61
C HIS A 53 -4.60 -18.22 7.45
N GLY A 54 -5.83 -18.01 7.94
CA GLY A 54 -6.92 -18.98 7.88
C GLY A 54 -7.62 -19.06 6.52
N LEU A 55 -7.33 -18.14 5.59
CA LEU A 55 -7.95 -18.09 4.27
C LEU A 55 -7.79 -19.43 3.52
N LYS A 56 -8.88 -19.86 2.89
CA LYS A 56 -8.95 -21.14 2.15
C LYS A 56 -8.96 -20.97 0.64
N ASP A 57 -9.20 -19.75 0.18
CA ASP A 57 -9.28 -19.40 -1.23
C ASP A 57 -8.79 -17.96 -1.43
N ARG A 58 -8.55 -17.59 -2.69
CA ARG A 58 -8.08 -16.27 -3.09
C ARG A 58 -9.15 -15.22 -2.83
N ILE A 59 -8.75 -14.15 -2.13
CA ILE A 59 -9.46 -12.89 -2.08
C ILE A 59 -8.84 -11.98 -3.13
N TYR A 60 -9.66 -11.45 -4.03
CA TYR A 60 -9.24 -10.41 -4.97
C TYR A 60 -9.98 -9.12 -4.66
N ILE A 61 -9.26 -8.01 -4.58
CA ILE A 61 -9.80 -6.71 -4.16
C ILE A 61 -9.54 -5.69 -5.29
N GLU A 62 -10.60 -5.20 -5.91
CA GLU A 62 -10.54 -4.18 -6.94
C GLU A 62 -10.84 -2.82 -6.31
N VAL A 63 -9.84 -1.95 -6.21
CA VAL A 63 -9.95 -0.64 -5.57
C VAL A 63 -10.08 0.44 -6.63
N LEU A 64 -11.22 1.12 -6.68
CA LEU A 64 -11.52 2.15 -7.70
C LEU A 64 -10.95 3.54 -7.34
N LEU A 65 -9.77 3.54 -6.71
CA LEU A 65 -9.11 4.72 -6.14
C LEU A 65 -7.73 4.92 -6.76
N GLU A 66 -7.61 4.78 -8.09
CA GLU A 66 -6.40 5.16 -8.83
C GLU A 66 -6.55 6.53 -9.52
N GLY A 67 -5.43 7.21 -9.74
CA GLY A 67 -5.38 8.49 -10.45
C GLY A 67 -4.91 9.67 -9.59
N GLU A 68 -4.99 10.87 -10.16
CA GLU A 68 -4.51 12.08 -9.49
C GLU A 68 -5.56 12.66 -8.54
N PHE A 69 -5.24 12.73 -7.25
CA PHE A 69 -6.14 13.20 -6.22
C PHE A 69 -5.58 14.36 -5.39
N PRO A 70 -6.44 15.22 -4.82
CA PRO A 70 -6.02 16.18 -3.81
C PRO A 70 -5.48 15.46 -2.57
N ALA A 71 -4.75 16.20 -1.73
CA ALA A 71 -4.00 15.63 -0.60
C ALA A 71 -4.79 14.66 0.29
N GLY A 72 -6.05 14.98 0.59
CA GLY A 72 -6.92 14.14 1.43
C GLY A 72 -7.17 12.74 0.83
N LEU A 73 -7.51 12.67 -0.45
CA LEU A 73 -7.76 11.40 -1.14
C LEU A 73 -6.47 10.67 -1.50
N LYS A 74 -5.40 11.40 -1.81
CA LYS A 74 -4.07 10.80 -2.01
C LYS A 74 -3.59 10.08 -0.74
N ARG A 75 -3.93 10.63 0.44
CA ARG A 75 -3.67 9.96 1.72
C ARG A 75 -4.52 8.70 1.89
N LEU A 76 -5.80 8.76 1.54
CA LEU A 76 -6.68 7.58 1.56
C LEU A 76 -6.15 6.48 0.63
N GLN A 77 -5.85 6.82 -0.63
CA GLN A 77 -5.28 5.92 -1.62
C GLN A 77 -4.03 5.20 -1.08
N ARG A 78 -3.09 5.98 -0.53
CA ARG A 78 -1.86 5.42 0.05
C ARG A 78 -2.14 4.50 1.23
N ALA A 79 -2.96 4.95 2.18
CA ALA A 79 -3.28 4.17 3.38
C ALA A 79 -4.00 2.85 3.03
N THR A 80 -4.91 2.88 2.05
CA THR A 80 -5.58 1.67 1.54
C THR A 80 -4.57 0.73 0.90
N ARG A 81 -3.62 1.25 0.09
CA ARG A 81 -2.58 0.42 -0.53
C ARG A 81 -1.67 -0.22 0.51
N GLU A 82 -1.19 0.56 1.47
CA GLU A 82 -0.35 0.09 2.58
C GLU A 82 -1.06 -1.02 3.37
N MET A 83 -2.34 -0.84 3.71
CA MET A 83 -3.15 -1.87 4.38
C MET A 83 -3.26 -3.17 3.56
N LEU A 84 -3.50 -3.05 2.25
CA LEU A 84 -3.62 -4.23 1.38
C LEU A 84 -2.28 -4.93 1.12
N ASP A 85 -1.18 -4.16 1.12
CA ASP A 85 0.17 -4.72 1.12
C ASP A 85 0.45 -5.51 2.40
N ASP A 86 0.06 -4.98 3.56
CA ASP A 86 0.15 -5.72 4.83
C ASP A 86 -0.66 -7.01 4.76
N PHE A 87 -1.90 -6.97 4.25
CA PHE A 87 -2.73 -8.18 4.12
C PHE A 87 -2.10 -9.23 3.20
N ARG A 88 -1.54 -8.80 2.06
CA ARG A 88 -0.84 -9.67 1.11
C ARG A 88 0.46 -10.23 1.69
N SER A 89 1.14 -9.48 2.55
CA SER A 89 2.35 -9.93 3.23
C SER A 89 2.09 -11.07 4.23
N GLU A 90 0.91 -11.07 4.86
CA GLU A 90 0.49 -12.14 5.78
C GLU A 90 -0.09 -13.35 5.04
N SER A 91 -0.68 -13.17 3.84
CA SER A 91 -1.33 -14.27 3.13
C SER A 91 -1.18 -14.18 1.61
N GLY A 92 -0.61 -15.24 1.01
CA GLY A 92 -0.50 -15.40 -0.44
C GLY A 92 -1.84 -15.60 -1.16
N TYR A 93 -2.95 -15.64 -0.43
CA TYR A 93 -4.31 -15.67 -0.98
C TYR A 93 -4.91 -14.27 -1.18
N VAL A 94 -4.26 -13.20 -0.70
CA VAL A 94 -4.76 -11.84 -0.90
C VAL A 94 -4.10 -11.22 -2.11
N GLU A 95 -4.93 -10.75 -3.04
CA GLU A 95 -4.52 -10.02 -4.24
C GLU A 95 -5.38 -8.77 -4.35
N TYR A 96 -4.81 -7.72 -4.93
CA TYR A 96 -5.56 -6.50 -5.16
C TYR A 96 -5.03 -5.73 -6.35
N GLN A 97 -5.88 -4.89 -6.94
CA GLN A 97 -5.49 -3.91 -7.93
C GLN A 97 -6.14 -2.57 -7.65
N PHE A 98 -5.51 -1.51 -8.16
CA PHE A 98 -6.07 -0.17 -8.16
C PHE A 98 -6.42 0.19 -9.60
N GLU A 99 -7.64 0.71 -9.82
CA GLU A 99 -8.13 1.12 -11.14
C GLU A 99 -8.68 2.56 -11.09
N ASP A 100 -8.50 3.29 -12.19
CA ASP A 100 -9.12 4.61 -12.41
C ASP A 100 -10.28 4.41 -13.39
N PRO A 101 -11.54 4.42 -12.91
CA PRO A 101 -12.69 4.21 -13.78
C PRO A 101 -12.89 5.30 -14.83
N THR A 102 -12.23 6.45 -14.63
CA THR A 102 -12.34 7.64 -15.48
C THR A 102 -11.26 7.71 -16.56
N GLN A 103 -10.34 6.74 -16.58
CA GLN A 103 -9.28 6.66 -17.57
C GLN A 103 -9.76 5.96 -18.86
N GLY A 104 -9.33 6.49 -20.01
CA GLY A 104 -9.58 5.92 -21.34
C GLY A 104 -10.28 6.91 -22.28
N THR A 105 -10.80 6.38 -23.39
CA THR A 105 -11.67 7.09 -24.31
C THR A 105 -13.05 7.35 -23.69
N LEU A 106 -13.79 8.31 -24.24
CA LEU A 106 -15.13 8.64 -23.75
C LEU A 106 -16.09 7.43 -23.80
N GLU A 107 -15.93 6.55 -24.78
CA GLU A 107 -16.75 5.35 -24.94
C GLU A 107 -16.45 4.34 -23.82
N GLU A 108 -15.17 4.00 -23.61
CA GLU A 108 -14.72 3.09 -22.55
C GLU A 108 -15.16 3.57 -21.16
N VAL A 109 -15.01 4.87 -20.87
CA VAL A 109 -15.42 5.45 -19.59
C VAL A 109 -16.93 5.36 -19.40
N ASN A 110 -17.72 5.58 -20.45
CA ASN A 110 -19.17 5.49 -20.37
C ASN A 110 -19.65 4.04 -20.20
N GLU A 111 -19.01 3.08 -20.85
CA GLU A 111 -19.29 1.66 -20.65
C GLU A 111 -18.95 1.21 -19.23
N ARG A 112 -17.75 1.55 -18.75
CA ARG A 112 -17.31 1.23 -17.39
C ARG A 112 -18.25 1.87 -16.35
N ARG A 113 -18.66 3.12 -16.56
CA ARG A 113 -19.65 3.80 -15.70
C ARG A 113 -20.99 3.06 -15.66
N LYS A 114 -21.49 2.56 -16.79
CA LYS A 114 -22.74 1.77 -16.83
C LYS A 114 -22.57 0.46 -16.06
N ALA A 115 -21.48 -0.27 -16.30
CA ALA A 115 -21.18 -1.52 -15.61
C ALA A 115 -21.06 -1.34 -14.09
N LEU A 116 -20.43 -0.26 -13.63
CA LEU A 116 -20.35 0.10 -12.21
C LEU A 116 -21.72 0.44 -11.63
N ALA A 117 -22.55 1.20 -12.38
CA ALA A 117 -23.90 1.54 -11.93
C ALA A 117 -24.81 0.31 -11.81
N GLU A 118 -24.73 -0.65 -12.74
CA GLU A 118 -25.45 -1.94 -12.66
C GLU A 118 -25.03 -2.77 -11.43
N GLN A 119 -23.81 -2.55 -10.97
CA GLN A 119 -23.24 -3.16 -9.78
C GLN A 119 -23.58 -2.41 -8.48
N GLY A 120 -24.31 -1.29 -8.56
CA GLY A 120 -24.68 -0.44 -7.43
C GLY A 120 -23.60 0.56 -7.01
N ILE A 121 -22.48 0.63 -7.73
CA ILE A 121 -21.35 1.49 -7.44
C ILE A 121 -21.63 2.86 -8.07
N ILE A 122 -21.74 3.90 -7.25
CA ILE A 122 -22.11 5.24 -7.71
C ILE A 122 -20.98 6.24 -7.50
N PRO A 123 -20.69 7.09 -8.50
CA PRO A 123 -19.65 8.09 -8.35
C PRO A 123 -20.06 9.19 -7.37
N ILE A 124 -19.05 9.80 -6.75
CA ILE A 124 -19.22 11.07 -6.04
C ILE A 124 -18.51 12.20 -6.78
N ASN A 125 -19.08 13.40 -6.67
CA ASN A 125 -18.48 14.62 -7.20
C ASN A 125 -17.60 15.27 -6.12
N LEU A 126 -16.29 15.15 -6.29
CA LEU A 126 -15.33 15.83 -5.44
C LEU A 126 -15.09 17.24 -5.95
N ARG A 127 -15.42 18.25 -5.13
CA ARG A 127 -15.05 19.63 -5.39
C ARG A 127 -13.67 19.90 -4.78
N VAL A 128 -12.70 20.20 -5.62
CA VAL A 128 -11.34 20.55 -5.22
C VAL A 128 -11.16 22.06 -5.40
N ALA A 129 -10.69 22.74 -4.36
CA ALA A 129 -10.32 24.14 -4.42
C ALA A 129 -8.80 24.24 -4.44
N GLU A 130 -8.23 24.60 -5.59
CA GLU A 130 -6.79 24.78 -5.77
C GLU A 130 -6.53 26.19 -6.33
N GLN A 131 -5.67 26.95 -5.65
CA GLN A 131 -5.21 28.28 -6.09
C GLN A 131 -6.34 29.25 -6.52
N GLY A 132 -7.50 29.19 -5.85
CA GLY A 132 -8.65 30.06 -6.15
C GLY A 132 -9.55 29.57 -7.29
N GLN A 133 -9.21 28.47 -7.98
CA GLN A 133 -10.08 27.79 -8.94
C GLN A 133 -10.74 26.58 -8.28
N SER A 134 -12.04 26.40 -8.54
CA SER A 134 -12.78 25.23 -8.09
C SER A 134 -12.98 24.27 -9.25
N THR A 135 -12.30 23.12 -9.20
CA THR A 135 -12.44 22.03 -10.16
C THR A 135 -13.32 20.94 -9.57
N GLN A 136 -14.26 20.42 -10.36
CA GLN A 136 -15.03 19.23 -9.99
C GLN A 136 -14.40 18.00 -10.64
N LYS A 137 -14.18 16.95 -9.84
CA LYS A 137 -13.70 15.65 -10.31
C LYS A 137 -14.66 14.55 -9.90
N ILE A 138 -15.01 13.68 -10.84
CA ILE A 138 -15.78 12.46 -10.58
C ILE A 138 -14.82 11.39 -10.08
N ILE A 139 -15.20 10.71 -9.01
CA ILE A 139 -14.39 9.64 -8.40
C ILE A 139 -15.29 8.50 -7.92
N TYR A 140 -14.70 7.32 -7.74
CA TYR A 140 -15.38 6.11 -7.25
C TYR A 140 -14.62 5.56 -6.05
N PRO A 141 -14.78 6.11 -4.83
CA PRO A 141 -13.98 5.71 -3.68
C PRO A 141 -14.48 4.39 -3.05
N GLU A 142 -14.64 3.35 -3.86
CA GLU A 142 -15.14 2.03 -3.46
C GLU A 142 -14.10 0.94 -3.74
N ALA A 143 -14.19 -0.16 -3.01
CA ALA A 143 -13.37 -1.34 -3.22
C ALA A 143 -14.27 -2.57 -3.30
N VAL A 144 -14.23 -3.28 -4.42
CA VAL A 144 -15.04 -4.48 -4.65
C VAL A 144 -14.23 -5.70 -4.24
N VAL A 145 -14.79 -6.52 -3.36
CA VAL A 145 -14.13 -7.71 -2.83
C VAL A 145 -14.73 -8.97 -3.45
N TYR A 146 -13.87 -9.80 -4.01
CA TYR A 146 -14.20 -11.09 -4.60
C TYR A 146 -13.58 -12.20 -3.76
N TYR A 147 -14.39 -13.16 -3.31
CA TYR A 147 -13.93 -14.35 -2.58
C TYR A 147 -14.56 -15.61 -3.17
N GLY A 148 -13.75 -16.42 -3.86
CA GLY A 148 -14.24 -17.52 -4.68
C GLY A 148 -15.25 -17.00 -5.72
N SER A 149 -16.48 -17.52 -5.69
CA SER A 149 -17.56 -17.08 -6.59
C SER A 149 -18.44 -15.95 -6.02
N ARG A 150 -18.14 -15.45 -4.82
CA ARG A 150 -18.94 -14.41 -4.14
C ARG A 150 -18.32 -13.05 -4.35
N ARG A 151 -19.16 -12.06 -4.65
CA ARG A 151 -18.79 -10.65 -4.78
C ARG A 151 -19.49 -9.85 -3.69
N ILE A 152 -18.74 -8.97 -3.04
CA ILE A 152 -19.23 -8.03 -2.03
C ILE A 152 -18.76 -6.63 -2.47
N PRO A 153 -19.66 -5.76 -2.97
CA PRO A 153 -19.36 -4.36 -3.20
C PRO A 153 -19.22 -3.59 -1.88
#